data_AF-A0A5C8LU49-F1
#
_entry.id   AF-A0A5C8LU49-F1
#
_cell.length_a   1.000
_cell.length_b   1.000
_cell.length_c   1.000
_cell.angle_alpha   90.00
_cell.angle_beta   90.00
_cell.angle_gamma   90.00
#
_symmetry.space_group_name_H-M   'P 1'
#
loop_
_entity.id
_entity.type
_entity.pdbx_description
1 polymer ?
#
loop_
_entity_poly.entity_id
_entity_poly.type
_entity_poly.pdbx_seq_one_letter_code
_entity_poly.pdbx_strand_id
1 'polypeptide(L)'
;MKFTSKNNIYHSNRPEKGMFENPYIETENYTTNPKLKRLEVEFKLLYLDANTKEQTIEKSKLIFTESHLDTLIDDGAGNEIEIIQFITNGGTYDKTKIVQWGRPSYDRVKLYFNFETSYDSGLEFKEQPLKQLAIDWVKQAVLIENLPIGENFEYQEPVTE
;
A
#
# COMPACT_ATOMS: atom_id res chain seq x y z
N MET A 1 -7.27 3.59 -4.57
CA MET A 1 -5.84 3.30 -4.84
C MET A 1 -5.73 2.06 -5.71
N LYS A 2 -4.89 2.10 -6.77
CA LYS A 2 -4.74 1.01 -7.74
C LYS A 2 -3.27 0.65 -7.99
N PHE A 3 -2.97 -0.63 -8.13
CA PHE A 3 -1.67 -1.17 -8.52
C PHE A 3 -1.85 -2.09 -9.73
N THR A 4 -1.04 -1.92 -10.75
CA THR A 4 -1.09 -2.74 -11.97
C THR A 4 0.05 -3.73 -12.00
N SER A 5 -0.15 -4.88 -12.64
CA SER A 5 0.92 -5.87 -12.77
C SER A 5 2.09 -5.30 -13.57
N LYS A 6 3.32 -5.64 -13.14
CA LYS A 6 4.56 -5.33 -13.87
C LYS A 6 4.67 -6.09 -15.20
N ASN A 7 3.99 -7.24 -15.29
CA ASN A 7 3.97 -8.12 -16.46
C ASN A 7 2.53 -8.29 -16.94
N ASN A 8 2.34 -8.46 -18.25
CA ASN A 8 1.01 -8.70 -18.81
C ASN A 8 0.39 -10.01 -18.31
N ILE A 9 1.22 -11.01 -17.97
CA ILE A 9 0.76 -12.30 -17.45
C ILE A 9 1.26 -12.43 -16.01
N TYR A 10 0.32 -12.64 -15.10
CA TYR A 10 0.60 -12.99 -13.71
C TYR A 10 0.37 -14.48 -13.51
N HIS A 11 1.39 -15.15 -12.98
CA HIS A 11 1.29 -16.53 -12.55
C HIS A 11 0.96 -16.54 -11.06
N SER A 12 -0.19 -17.12 -10.69
CA SER A 12 -0.55 -17.28 -9.29
C SER A 12 0.45 -18.19 -8.59
N ASN A 13 0.81 -17.84 -7.34
CA ASN A 13 1.59 -18.73 -6.48
C ASN A 13 0.77 -19.92 -5.99
N ARG A 14 -0.54 -19.91 -6.24
CA ARG A 14 -1.48 -20.99 -5.98
C ARG A 14 -1.76 -21.73 -7.29
N PRO A 15 -1.19 -22.93 -7.51
CA PRO A 15 -1.28 -23.64 -8.78
C PRO A 15 -2.71 -23.85 -9.29
N GLU A 16 -3.68 -23.98 -8.37
CA GLU A 16 -5.09 -24.18 -8.68
C GLU A 16 -5.77 -22.96 -9.32
N LYS A 17 -5.19 -21.76 -9.19
CA LYS A 17 -5.75 -20.53 -9.75
C LYS A 17 -5.24 -20.23 -11.16
N GLY A 18 -4.08 -20.76 -11.55
CA GLY A 18 -3.54 -20.63 -12.89
C GLY A 18 -2.91 -19.25 -13.17
N MET A 19 -3.13 -18.75 -14.39
CA MET A 19 -2.54 -17.51 -14.91
C MET A 19 -3.61 -16.51 -15.32
N PHE A 20 -3.30 -15.23 -15.16
CA PHE A 20 -4.23 -14.12 -15.40
C PHE A 20 -3.58 -13.06 -16.27
N GLU A 21 -4.32 -12.57 -17.26
CA GLU A 21 -3.89 -11.48 -18.13
C GLU A 21 -4.28 -10.13 -17.53
N ASN A 22 -3.32 -9.19 -17.51
CA ASN A 22 -3.44 -7.82 -17.04
C ASN A 22 -4.14 -7.66 -15.67
N PRO A 23 -3.78 -8.43 -14.64
CA PRO A 23 -4.43 -8.26 -13.35
C PRO A 23 -3.99 -6.95 -12.69
N TYR A 24 -4.84 -6.48 -11.78
CA TYR A 24 -4.57 -5.32 -10.95
C TYR A 24 -5.08 -5.54 -9.54
N ILE A 25 -4.51 -4.77 -8.62
CA ILE A 25 -4.93 -4.71 -7.23
C ILE A 25 -5.54 -3.35 -6.97
N GLU A 26 -6.66 -3.32 -6.29
CA GLU A 26 -7.25 -2.06 -5.83
C GLU A 26 -7.84 -2.19 -4.43
N THR A 27 -8.06 -1.04 -3.81
CA THR A 27 -8.75 -0.94 -2.53
C THR A 27 -10.26 -1.12 -2.72
N GLU A 28 -10.86 -2.14 -2.08
CA GLU A 28 -12.31 -2.39 -2.11
C GLU A 28 -13.05 -1.46 -1.16
N ASN A 29 -12.60 -1.39 0.09
CA ASN A 29 -13.24 -0.61 1.15
C ASN A 29 -12.21 -0.32 2.25
N TYR A 30 -12.52 0.64 3.12
CA TYR A 30 -11.82 0.82 4.37
C TYR A 30 -12.79 1.09 5.51
N THR A 31 -12.45 0.63 6.71
CA THR A 31 -13.25 0.85 7.92
C THR A 31 -12.40 1.52 8.99
N THR A 32 -12.88 2.63 9.54
CA THR A 32 -12.25 3.32 10.67
C THR A 32 -13.05 3.14 11.94
N ASN A 33 -12.39 2.79 13.05
CA ASN A 33 -12.94 2.87 14.40
C ASN A 33 -12.06 3.82 15.24
N PRO A 34 -12.41 5.12 15.33
CA PRO A 34 -11.62 6.10 16.07
C PRO A 34 -11.51 5.78 17.56
N LYS A 35 -12.55 5.20 18.18
CA LYS A 35 -12.55 4.84 19.60
C LYS A 35 -11.53 3.75 19.92
N LEU A 36 -11.38 2.78 19.02
CA LEU A 36 -10.38 1.71 19.13
C LEU A 36 -9.05 2.05 18.44
N LYS A 37 -8.90 3.28 17.90
CA LYS A 37 -7.77 3.70 17.08
C LYS A 37 -7.38 2.65 16.06
N ARG A 38 -8.36 2.22 15.25
CA ARG A 38 -8.20 1.15 14.26
C ARG A 38 -8.61 1.62 12.88
N LEU A 39 -7.81 1.27 11.89
CA LEU A 39 -8.13 1.38 10.47
C LEU A 39 -7.94 0.01 9.83
N GLU A 40 -8.88 -0.41 9.00
CA GLU A 40 -8.74 -1.58 8.14
C GLU A 40 -8.91 -1.15 6.69
N VAL A 41 -8.05 -1.64 5.81
CA VAL A 41 -8.10 -1.38 4.37
C VAL A 41 -8.14 -2.74 3.68
N GLU A 42 -9.17 -2.94 2.86
CA GLU A 42 -9.38 -4.16 2.07
C GLU A 42 -8.82 -3.97 0.67
N PHE A 43 -8.03 -4.94 0.20
CA PHE A 43 -7.47 -5.00 -1.14
C PHE A 43 -8.01 -6.21 -1.88
N LYS A 44 -8.29 -6.06 -3.17
CA LYS A 44 -8.63 -7.16 -4.08
C LYS A 44 -7.62 -7.28 -5.18
N LEU A 45 -7.19 -8.51 -5.47
CA LEU A 45 -6.56 -8.86 -6.75
C LEU A 45 -7.67 -9.23 -7.75
N LEU A 46 -7.66 -8.58 -8.89
CA LEU A 46 -8.71 -8.64 -9.92
C LEU A 46 -8.09 -8.92 -11.30
N TYR A 47 -8.90 -9.49 -12.19
CA TYR A 47 -8.61 -9.58 -13.63
C TYR A 47 -9.91 -9.48 -14.43
N LEU A 48 -9.78 -9.21 -15.73
CA LEU A 48 -10.90 -9.27 -16.67
C LEU A 48 -10.94 -10.66 -17.32
N ASP A 49 -12.07 -11.35 -17.20
CA ASP A 49 -12.28 -12.61 -17.91
C ASP A 49 -12.52 -12.41 -19.42
N ALA A 50 -12.63 -13.51 -20.17
CA ALA A 50 -12.84 -13.48 -21.62
C ALA A 50 -14.14 -12.74 -22.05
N ASN A 51 -15.09 -12.53 -21.13
CA ASN A 51 -16.32 -11.79 -21.37
C ASN A 51 -16.22 -10.34 -20.88
N THR A 52 -15.00 -9.84 -20.62
CA THR A 52 -14.72 -8.51 -20.05
C THR A 52 -15.34 -8.27 -18.68
N LYS A 53 -15.71 -9.35 -17.97
CA LYS A 53 -16.24 -9.25 -16.61
C LYS A 53 -15.09 -9.30 -15.62
N GLU A 54 -15.11 -8.37 -14.67
CA GLU A 54 -14.16 -8.35 -13.57
C GLU A 54 -14.40 -9.54 -12.63
N GLN A 55 -13.31 -10.25 -12.29
CA GLN A 55 -13.31 -11.40 -11.41
C GLN A 55 -12.28 -11.21 -10.29
N THR A 56 -12.65 -11.56 -9.07
CA THR A 56 -11.74 -11.51 -7.91
C THR A 56 -10.95 -12.80 -7.78
N ILE A 57 -9.62 -12.67 -7.74
CA ILE A 57 -8.66 -13.77 -7.56
C ILE A 57 -8.37 -13.98 -6.07
N GLU A 58 -8.14 -12.90 -5.34
CA GLU A 58 -7.81 -12.92 -3.91
C GLU A 58 -8.21 -11.62 -3.22
N LYS A 59 -8.42 -11.67 -1.91
CA LYS A 59 -8.56 -10.51 -1.05
C LYS A 59 -7.45 -10.49 -0.02
N SER A 60 -7.00 -9.30 0.35
CA SER A 60 -6.07 -9.06 1.45
C SER A 60 -6.57 -7.93 2.33
N LYS A 61 -6.05 -7.88 3.56
CA LYS A 61 -6.36 -6.83 4.52
C LYS A 61 -5.11 -6.25 5.13
N LEU A 62 -5.13 -4.93 5.26
CA LEU A 62 -4.13 -4.18 5.97
C LEU A 62 -4.79 -3.50 7.16
N ILE A 63 -4.27 -3.78 8.35
CA ILE A 63 -4.84 -3.28 9.60
C ILE A 63 -3.84 -2.31 10.21
N PHE A 64 -4.32 -1.21 10.77
CA PHE A 64 -3.55 -0.28 11.58
C PHE A 64 -4.23 -0.15 12.94
N THR A 65 -3.41 -0.10 13.98
CA THR A 65 -3.83 -0.04 15.38
C THR A 65 -3.10 1.09 16.09
N GLU A 66 -3.35 1.29 17.39
CA GLU A 66 -2.59 2.23 18.20
C GLU A 66 -1.10 1.85 18.31
N SER A 67 -0.81 0.56 18.49
CA SER A 67 0.56 0.04 18.50
C SER A 67 1.20 0.24 17.13
N HIS A 68 2.44 0.74 17.16
CA HIS A 68 3.26 0.95 15.99
C HIS A 68 4.69 0.51 16.23
N LEU A 69 5.37 0.24 15.13
CA LEU A 69 6.82 0.15 15.06
C LEU A 69 7.24 1.18 14.03
N ASP A 70 8.24 1.99 14.34
CA ASP A 70 8.67 3.02 13.41
C ASP A 70 9.52 2.45 12.29
N THR A 71 9.33 3.02 11.09
CA THR A 71 10.26 2.83 9.99
C THR A 71 11.47 3.69 10.28
N LEU A 72 12.64 3.06 10.29
CA LEU A 72 13.92 3.70 10.56
C LEU A 72 14.73 3.81 9.28
N ILE A 73 15.49 4.89 9.15
CA ILE A 73 16.46 5.10 8.09
C ILE A 73 17.84 5.47 8.65
N ASP A 74 18.89 5.22 7.88
CA ASP A 74 20.22 5.81 8.09
C ASP A 74 20.23 7.26 7.60
N ASP A 75 20.61 8.20 8.47
CA ASP A 75 20.70 9.64 8.16
C ASP A 75 21.89 10.01 7.26
N GLY A 76 22.78 9.06 6.94
CA GLY A 76 24.01 9.26 6.19
C GLY A 76 25.23 9.58 7.08
N ALA A 77 25.02 9.78 8.38
CA ALA A 77 26.08 9.83 9.40
C ALA A 77 26.15 8.50 10.19
N GLY A 78 25.38 7.48 9.79
CA GLY A 78 25.33 6.17 10.44
C GLY A 78 24.39 6.11 11.63
N ASN A 79 23.51 7.11 11.82
CA ASN A 79 22.50 7.07 12.88
C ASN A 79 21.17 6.57 12.34
N GLU A 80 20.52 5.69 13.11
CA GLU A 80 19.15 5.26 12.82
C GLU A 80 18.15 6.27 13.37
N ILE A 81 17.34 6.85 12.49
CA ILE A 81 16.33 7.85 12.86
C ILE A 81 14.97 7.49 12.27
N GLU A 82 13.92 7.99 12.92
CA GLU A 82 12.54 7.81 12.46
C GLU A 82 12.31 8.53 11.13
N ILE A 83 11.80 7.81 10.12
CA ILE A 83 11.67 8.34 8.77
C ILE A 83 10.70 9.53 8.67
N ILE A 84 9.61 9.54 9.44
CA ILE A 84 8.66 10.65 9.44
C ILE A 84 9.34 11.91 10.01
N GLN A 85 10.07 11.77 11.10
CA GLN A 85 10.85 12.88 11.68
C GLN A 85 11.89 13.39 10.70
N PHE A 86 12.64 12.49 10.04
CA PHE A 86 13.64 12.87 9.03
C PHE A 86 13.04 13.71 7.90
N ILE A 87 11.94 13.23 7.30
CA ILE A 87 11.29 13.93 6.18
C ILE A 87 10.68 15.25 6.66
N THR A 88 10.10 15.29 7.86
CA THR A 88 9.55 16.53 8.45
C THR A 88 10.64 17.58 8.69
N ASN A 89 11.87 17.15 8.96
CA ASN A 89 13.03 18.03 9.14
C ASN A 89 13.71 18.43 7.80
N GLY A 90 13.10 18.14 6.66
CA GLY A 90 13.63 18.48 5.33
C GLY A 90 14.49 17.41 4.68
N GLY A 91 14.59 16.22 5.28
CA GLY A 91 15.19 15.05 4.66
C GLY A 91 14.43 14.60 3.41
N THR A 92 15.15 14.04 2.43
CA THR A 92 14.55 13.48 1.22
C THR A 92 14.37 11.97 1.36
N TYR A 93 13.17 11.47 1.07
CA TYR A 93 12.90 10.04 1.09
C TYR A 93 13.85 9.27 0.16
N ASP A 94 14.53 8.27 0.69
CA ASP A 94 15.38 7.33 -0.06
C ASP A 94 15.16 5.92 0.49
N LYS A 95 14.54 5.07 -0.32
CA LYS A 95 14.22 3.69 0.04
C LYS A 95 15.47 2.87 0.37
N THR A 96 16.61 3.17 -0.24
CA THR A 96 17.86 2.42 -0.04
C THR A 96 18.44 2.64 1.36
N LYS A 97 18.02 3.71 2.05
CA LYS A 97 18.46 4.04 3.41
C LYS A 97 17.58 3.43 4.49
N ILE A 98 16.51 2.71 4.13
CA ILE A 98 15.63 2.06 5.10
C ILE A 98 16.40 0.89 5.74
N VAL A 99 16.66 1.01 7.04
CA VAL A 99 17.28 -0.04 7.84
C VAL A 99 16.24 -0.96 8.47
N GLN A 100 15.05 -0.44 8.75
CA GLN A 100 13.94 -1.19 9.32
C GLN A 100 12.61 -0.71 8.77
N TRP A 101 11.80 -1.64 8.26
CA TRP A 101 10.40 -1.38 7.96
C TRP A 101 9.56 -1.45 9.24
N GLY A 102 8.85 -0.37 9.52
CA GLY A 102 7.89 -0.28 10.61
C GLY A 102 6.46 -0.58 10.18
N ARG A 103 5.52 -0.42 11.11
CA ARG A 103 4.08 -0.37 10.89
C ARG A 103 3.55 0.91 11.54
N PRO A 104 3.04 1.88 10.78
CA PRO A 104 2.57 3.15 11.33
C PRO A 104 1.33 2.94 12.21
N SER A 105 1.17 3.80 13.21
CA SER A 105 -0.03 3.81 14.06
C SER A 105 -1.24 4.33 13.30
N TYR A 106 -2.43 4.10 13.85
CA TYR A 106 -3.68 4.72 13.38
C TYR A 106 -3.62 6.25 13.29
N ASP A 107 -2.86 6.93 14.15
CA ASP A 107 -2.74 8.39 14.07
C ASP A 107 -1.74 8.81 12.98
N ARG A 108 -0.61 8.09 12.84
CA ARG A 108 0.40 8.34 11.80
C ARG A 108 -0.12 8.02 10.40
N VAL A 109 -0.96 7.00 10.26
CA VAL A 109 -1.51 6.59 8.96
C VAL A 109 -2.43 7.66 8.35
N LYS A 110 -3.01 8.55 9.18
CA LYS A 110 -3.77 9.73 8.72
C LYS A 110 -2.91 10.76 8.01
N LEU A 111 -1.60 10.73 8.21
CA LEU A 111 -0.71 11.52 7.39
C LEU A 111 -0.75 11.00 5.96
N TYR A 112 -0.76 9.69 5.74
CA TYR A 112 -0.58 9.08 4.41
C TYR A 112 -1.82 9.06 3.53
N PHE A 113 -3.00 8.84 4.10
CA PHE A 113 -4.21 8.59 3.33
C PHE A 113 -5.22 9.73 3.42
N ASN A 114 -5.93 9.95 2.32
CA ASN A 114 -7.10 10.83 2.30
C ASN A 114 -8.31 10.03 2.75
N PHE A 115 -8.89 10.43 3.89
CA PHE A 115 -10.11 9.84 4.43
C PHE A 115 -11.35 10.68 4.13
N GLU A 116 -11.18 11.83 3.49
CA GLU A 116 -12.25 12.79 3.16
C GLU A 116 -12.83 12.53 1.77
N THR A 117 -12.09 11.87 0.86
CA THR A 117 -12.61 11.43 -0.44
C THR A 117 -13.57 10.26 -0.26
N SER A 118 -14.79 10.49 -0.77
CA SER A 118 -16.06 9.80 -0.54
C SER A 118 -16.07 8.29 -0.77
N TYR A 119 -17.10 7.67 -0.16
CA TYR A 119 -17.62 6.31 -0.26
C TYR A 119 -17.57 5.60 -1.64
N ASP A 120 -17.32 6.32 -2.74
CA ASP A 120 -17.34 5.80 -4.12
C ASP A 120 -15.95 5.76 -4.80
N SER A 121 -14.92 6.43 -4.28
CA SER A 121 -13.61 6.60 -4.96
C SER A 121 -12.47 5.71 -4.41
N GLY A 122 -12.74 4.94 -3.35
CA GLY A 122 -11.74 4.11 -2.67
C GLY A 122 -10.70 4.96 -1.90
N LEU A 123 -9.82 4.29 -1.15
CA LEU A 123 -8.81 4.99 -0.35
C LEU A 123 -7.71 5.55 -1.26
N GLU A 124 -7.30 6.80 -1.05
CA GLU A 124 -6.26 7.46 -1.85
C GLU A 124 -5.06 7.90 -0.99
N PHE A 125 -3.89 8.02 -1.62
CA PHE A 125 -2.73 8.64 -0.98
C PHE A 125 -2.87 10.17 -1.00
N LYS A 126 -2.44 10.82 0.07
CA LYS A 126 -2.33 12.29 0.11
C LYS A 126 -1.15 12.76 -0.72
N GLU A 127 -1.33 13.87 -1.45
CA GLU A 127 -0.24 14.58 -2.12
C GLU A 127 0.59 15.36 -1.09
N GLN A 128 1.74 14.80 -0.70
CA GLN A 128 2.64 15.35 0.32
C GLN A 128 4.02 14.65 0.26
N PRO A 129 5.05 15.16 0.97
CA PRO A 129 6.40 14.56 0.97
C PRO A 129 6.47 13.08 1.39
N LEU A 130 5.50 12.61 2.18
CA LEU A 130 5.46 11.21 2.65
C LEU A 130 4.76 10.24 1.68
N LYS A 131 4.25 10.72 0.53
CA LYS A 131 3.48 9.89 -0.43
C LYS A 131 4.28 8.67 -0.89
N GLN A 132 5.53 8.86 -1.32
CA GLN A 132 6.35 7.76 -1.83
C GLN A 132 6.65 6.71 -0.75
N LEU A 133 6.93 7.14 0.49
CA LEU A 133 7.05 6.24 1.63
C LEU A 133 5.78 5.41 1.83
N ALA A 134 4.60 6.04 1.79
CA ALA A 134 3.34 5.34 1.97
C ALA A 134 3.09 4.31 0.86
N ILE A 135 3.39 4.64 -0.39
CA ILE A 135 3.30 3.72 -1.53
C ILE A 135 4.22 2.52 -1.32
N ASP A 136 5.51 2.75 -1.05
CA ASP A 136 6.47 1.68 -0.84
C ASP A 136 6.12 0.81 0.37
N TRP A 137 5.58 1.42 1.42
CA TRP A 137 5.11 0.71 2.60
C TRP A 137 3.92 -0.20 2.26
N VAL A 138 2.91 0.28 1.54
CA VAL A 138 1.77 -0.56 1.10
C VAL A 138 2.27 -1.70 0.19
N LYS A 139 3.21 -1.41 -0.71
CA LYS A 139 3.85 -2.42 -1.57
C LYS A 139 4.53 -3.54 -0.80
N GLN A 140 5.11 -3.24 0.36
CA GLN A 140 5.79 -4.22 1.21
C GLN A 140 4.85 -4.93 2.19
N ALA A 141 3.87 -4.21 2.75
CA ALA A 141 3.05 -4.69 3.85
C ALA A 141 1.79 -5.45 3.40
N VAL A 142 1.22 -5.13 2.24
CA VAL A 142 0.07 -5.87 1.71
C VAL A 142 0.55 -7.17 1.10
N LEU A 143 -0.01 -8.28 1.58
CA LEU A 143 0.32 -9.62 1.10
C LEU A 143 -0.82 -10.17 0.25
N ILE A 144 -0.53 -10.57 -0.98
CA ILE A 144 -1.43 -11.35 -1.84
C ILE A 144 -0.74 -12.67 -2.12
N GLU A 145 -1.44 -13.79 -1.86
CA GLU A 145 -0.85 -15.12 -2.03
C GLU A 145 0.47 -15.30 -1.25
N ASN A 146 0.50 -14.73 -0.04
CA ASN A 146 1.65 -14.71 0.87
C ASN A 146 2.89 -13.97 0.36
N LEU A 147 2.79 -13.17 -0.72
CA LEU A 147 3.86 -12.30 -1.18
C LEU A 147 3.49 -10.82 -1.09
N PRO A 148 4.45 -9.92 -0.80
CA PRO A 148 4.24 -8.50 -0.92
C PRO A 148 3.76 -8.13 -2.33
N ILE A 149 2.76 -7.26 -2.44
CA ILE A 149 2.25 -6.83 -3.75
C ILE A 149 3.35 -6.16 -4.59
N GLY A 150 4.33 -5.53 -3.95
CA GLY A 150 5.45 -4.85 -4.59
C GLY A 150 6.38 -5.74 -5.40
N GLU A 151 6.32 -7.07 -5.21
CA GLU A 151 7.05 -8.04 -6.04
C GLU A 151 6.54 -8.02 -7.48
N ASN A 152 5.21 -8.00 -7.66
CA ASN A 152 4.55 -8.23 -8.95
C ASN A 152 3.74 -7.04 -9.47
N PHE A 153 3.49 -6.03 -8.63
CA PHE A 153 2.63 -4.89 -8.94
C PHE A 153 3.31 -3.55 -8.66
N GLU A 154 2.94 -2.54 -9.43
CA GLU A 154 3.39 -1.15 -9.31
C GLU A 154 2.21 -0.22 -9.10
N TYR A 155 2.42 0.86 -8.36
CA TYR A 155 1.37 1.83 -8.10
C TYR A 155 1.02 2.58 -9.39
N GLN A 156 -0.27 2.66 -9.69
CA GLN A 156 -0.78 3.48 -10.78
C GLN A 156 -1.20 4.83 -10.21
N GLU A 157 -0.47 5.89 -10.58
CA GLU A 157 -0.88 7.25 -10.23
C GLU A 157 -2.24 7.57 -10.86
N PRO A 158 -3.13 8.31 -10.16
CA PRO A 158 -4.35 8.82 -10.76
C PRO A 158 -3.99 9.71 -11.95
N VAL A 159 -4.66 9.51 -13.08
CA VAL A 159 -4.53 10.43 -14.20
C VAL A 159 -5.20 11.74 -13.76
N THR A 160 -4.39 12.78 -13.58
CA THR A 160 -4.91 14.13 -13.35
C THR A 160 -5.26 14.71 -14.72
N GLU A 161 -6.56 14.82 -15.00
CA GLU A 161 -7.09 15.56 -16.16
C GLU A 161 -7.01 17.07 -15.97
#